data_AF-A0A173SX75-F1
#
_entry.id   AF-A0A173SX75-F1
#
_cell.length_a   1.000
_cell.length_b   1.000
_cell.length_c   1.000
_cell.angle_alpha   90.00
_cell.angle_beta   90.00
_cell.angle_gamma   90.00
#
_symmetry.space_group_name_H-M   'P 1'
#
loop_
_entity.id
_entity.type
_entity.pdbx_description
1 polymer ?
#
loop_
_entity_poly.entity_id
_entity_poly.type
_entity_poly.pdbx_seq_one_letter_code
_entity_poly.pdbx_strand_id
1 'polypeptide(L)'
;MKLPNSYGSVIKLGGKRRKPYAVRISKLVEDDTGKVKRKYTYLAYFAKPEMAYTYLAEYNSGAVVPEHMKYSDSPTFAEMYEKWKKYRKSLKNQISASHGEIMRLLFIISASCMTANLFPSGQMICSNA
;
A
#
# COMPACT_ATOMS: atom_id res chain seq x y z
N MET A 1 13.73 -7.17 -29.24
CA MET A 1 13.62 -5.74 -29.62
C MET A 1 14.22 -4.89 -28.51
N LYS A 2 14.83 -3.74 -28.84
CA LYS A 2 15.41 -2.82 -27.84
C LYS A 2 14.36 -1.79 -27.43
N LEU A 3 14.16 -1.62 -26.12
CA LEU A 3 13.22 -0.63 -25.58
C LEU A 3 13.81 0.79 -25.59
N PRO A 4 12.97 1.84 -25.58
CA PRO A 4 13.42 3.22 -25.44
C PRO A 4 14.20 3.47 -24.13
N ASN A 5 15.03 4.50 -24.12
CA ASN A 5 15.76 4.88 -22.92
C ASN A 5 14.79 5.29 -21.80
N SER A 6 15.14 4.95 -20.56
CA SER A 6 14.32 5.22 -19.36
C SER A 6 12.96 4.50 -19.29
N TYR A 7 12.63 3.62 -20.25
CA TYR A 7 11.38 2.86 -20.24
C TYR A 7 11.33 1.77 -19.16
N GLY A 8 12.50 1.25 -18.77
CA GLY A 8 12.63 0.10 -17.88
C GLY A 8 13.09 -1.16 -18.63
N SER A 9 13.11 -2.28 -17.92
CA SER A 9 13.59 -3.56 -18.45
C SER A 9 12.88 -4.73 -17.77
N VAL A 10 12.52 -5.74 -18.56
CA VAL A 10 12.08 -7.05 -18.07
C VAL A 10 13.26 -8.01 -18.12
N ILE A 11 13.56 -8.66 -17.01
CA ILE A 11 14.64 -9.66 -16.93
C ILE A 11 14.11 -11.00 -16.45
N LYS A 12 14.74 -12.09 -16.91
CA LYS A 12 14.54 -13.42 -16.34
C LYS A 12 15.56 -13.64 -15.22
N LEU A 13 15.08 -13.80 -14.00
CA LEU A 13 15.89 -14.17 -12.84
C LEU A 13 16.31 -15.64 -12.97
N GLY A 14 17.53 -15.96 -12.55
CA GLY A 14 18.05 -17.33 -12.55
C GLY A 14 17.31 -18.27 -11.58
N GLY A 15 17.77 -19.51 -11.45
CA GLY A 15 17.23 -20.47 -10.47
C GLY A 15 15.78 -20.93 -10.72
N LYS A 16 15.27 -21.76 -9.80
CA LYS A 16 13.94 -22.40 -9.91
C LYS A 16 12.87 -21.60 -9.15
N ARG A 17 12.47 -20.46 -9.72
CA ARG A 17 11.48 -19.54 -9.15
C ARG A 17 10.09 -19.77 -9.76
N ARG A 18 9.03 -19.62 -8.94
CA ARG A 18 7.63 -19.69 -9.41
C ARG A 18 7.27 -18.55 -10.39
N LYS A 19 7.83 -17.36 -10.17
CA LYS A 19 7.66 -16.16 -11.00
C LYS A 19 9.04 -15.60 -11.38
N PRO A 20 9.67 -16.10 -12.46
CA PRO A 20 11.05 -15.76 -12.77
C PRO A 20 11.22 -14.42 -13.50
N TYR A 21 10.17 -13.82 -14.06
CA TYR A 21 10.28 -12.58 -14.83
C TYR A 21 10.08 -11.37 -13.93
N ALA A 22 11.04 -10.45 -13.89
CA ALA A 22 10.99 -9.27 -13.04
C ALA A 22 11.01 -8.00 -13.88
N VAL A 23 10.14 -7.04 -13.54
CA VAL A 23 10.13 -5.69 -14.12
C VAL A 23 11.01 -4.81 -13.25
N ARG A 24 11.98 -4.11 -13.86
CA ARG A 24 12.89 -3.19 -13.16
C ARG A 24 13.02 -1.84 -13.87
N ILE A 25 13.23 -0.80 -13.08
CA ILE A 25 13.52 0.56 -13.54
C ILE A 25 14.84 1.03 -12.93
N SER A 26 15.63 1.79 -13.68
CA SER A 26 16.84 2.43 -13.19
C SER A 26 16.53 3.82 -12.63
N LYS A 27 16.96 4.10 -11.42
CA LYS A 27 16.94 5.44 -10.81
C LYS A 27 18.37 5.92 -10.57
N LEU A 28 18.61 7.20 -10.84
CA LEU A 28 19.85 7.85 -10.43
C LEU A 28 19.72 8.17 -8.94
N VAL A 29 20.69 7.73 -8.15
CA VAL A 29 20.76 7.98 -6.72
C VAL A 29 22.13 8.56 -6.45
N GLU A 30 22.15 9.69 -5.74
CA GLU A 30 23.36 10.30 -5.22
C GLU A 30 23.77 9.52 -3.97
N ASP A 31 25.03 9.10 -3.92
CA ASP A 31 25.61 8.57 -2.70
C ASP A 31 26.18 9.72 -1.85
N ASP A 32 26.39 9.48 -0.56
CA ASP A 32 26.88 10.49 0.42
C ASP A 32 28.23 11.12 0.06
N THR A 33 28.97 10.51 -0.87
CA THR A 33 30.24 10.99 -1.43
C THR A 33 30.06 11.95 -2.63
N GLY A 34 28.82 12.31 -3.00
CA GLY A 34 28.51 13.17 -4.15
C GLY A 34 28.61 12.47 -5.51
N LYS A 35 28.80 11.15 -5.54
CA LYS A 35 28.86 10.37 -6.79
C LYS A 35 27.47 9.87 -7.17
N VAL A 36 27.05 10.16 -8.40
CA VAL A 36 25.78 9.67 -8.95
C VAL A 36 25.95 8.21 -9.40
N LYS A 37 25.20 7.28 -8.78
CA LYS A 37 25.13 5.88 -9.19
C LYS A 37 23.74 5.52 -9.67
N ARG A 38 23.66 4.65 -10.68
CA ARG A 38 22.40 4.05 -11.13
C ARG A 38 22.04 2.88 -10.22
N LYS A 39 20.92 2.96 -9.51
CA LYS A 39 20.34 1.87 -8.73
C LYS A 39 19.12 1.30 -9.47
N TYR A 40 18.98 -0.02 -9.46
CA TYR A 40 17.81 -0.69 -10.05
C TYR A 40 16.76 -0.94 -8.97
N THR A 41 15.51 -0.57 -9.27
CA THR A 41 14.35 -0.86 -8.44
C THR A 41 13.48 -1.89 -9.14
N TYR A 42 13.11 -2.96 -8.44
CA TYR A 42 12.17 -3.96 -8.93
C TYR A 42 10.74 -3.54 -8.60
N LEU A 43 9.85 -3.64 -9.59
CA LEU A 43 8.44 -3.29 -9.43
C LEU A 43 7.60 -4.52 -9.09
N ALA A 44 7.61 -5.52 -9.97
CA ALA A 44 6.79 -6.71 -9.85
C ALA A 44 7.46 -7.94 -10.49
N TYR A 45 6.91 -9.12 -10.15
CA TYR A 45 7.37 -10.42 -10.62
C TYR A 45 6.23 -11.22 -11.25
N PHE A 46 6.52 -11.88 -12.38
CA PHE A 46 5.55 -12.57 -13.20
C PHE A 46 6.02 -13.98 -13.61
N ALA A 47 5.05 -14.85 -13.88
CA ALA A 47 5.29 -16.20 -14.38
C ALA A 47 5.60 -16.22 -15.89
N LYS A 48 4.95 -15.33 -16.66
CA LYS A 48 5.13 -15.20 -18.11
C LYS A 48 5.80 -13.86 -18.46
N PRO A 49 6.63 -13.79 -19.51
CA PRO A 49 7.27 -12.55 -19.93
C PRO A 49 6.27 -11.54 -20.50
N GLU A 50 5.24 -12.01 -21.21
CA GLU A 50 4.20 -11.16 -21.81
C GLU A 50 3.50 -10.29 -20.75
N MET A 51 3.09 -10.89 -19.64
CA MET A 51 2.47 -10.18 -18.51
C MET A 51 3.38 -9.09 -17.95
N ALA A 52 4.69 -9.33 -17.90
CA ALA A 52 5.66 -8.35 -17.42
C ALA A 52 5.82 -7.16 -18.38
N TYR A 53 5.75 -7.40 -19.69
CA TYR A 53 5.78 -6.33 -20.68
C TYR A 53 4.49 -5.51 -20.71
N THR A 54 3.33 -6.17 -20.60
CA THR A 54 2.03 -5.49 -20.49
C THR A 54 2.01 -4.58 -19.25
N TYR A 55 2.43 -5.10 -18.10
CA TYR A 55 2.55 -4.33 -16.87
C TYR A 55 3.50 -3.12 -17.02
N LEU A 56 4.64 -3.29 -17.69
CA LEU A 56 5.58 -2.19 -17.92
C LEU A 56 4.99 -1.12 -18.84
N ALA A 57 4.17 -1.52 -19.83
CA ALA A 57 3.47 -0.58 -20.70
C ALA A 57 2.38 0.19 -19.95
N GLU A 58 1.57 -0.50 -19.14
CA GLU A 58 0.54 0.10 -18.27
C GLU A 58 1.15 1.07 -17.25
N TYR A 59 2.29 0.70 -16.67
CA TYR A 59 3.05 1.56 -15.77
C TYR A 59 3.46 2.86 -16.45
N ASN A 60 3.98 2.77 -17.67
CA ASN A 60 4.43 3.94 -18.42
C ASN A 60 3.27 4.76 -19.00
N SER A 61 2.10 4.18 -19.24
CA SER A 61 0.89 4.91 -19.63
C SER A 61 0.24 5.66 -18.47
N GLY A 62 0.77 5.54 -17.25
CA GLY A 62 0.21 6.17 -16.06
C GLY A 62 -1.09 5.51 -15.57
N ALA A 63 -1.38 4.28 -16.00
CA ALA A 63 -2.52 3.54 -15.50
C ALA A 63 -2.25 3.14 -14.05
N VAL A 64 -3.22 3.38 -13.16
CA VAL A 64 -3.13 2.97 -11.76
C VAL A 64 -3.22 1.45 -11.70
N VAL A 65 -2.07 0.78 -11.76
CA VAL A 65 -1.99 -0.67 -11.53
C VAL A 65 -2.30 -0.93 -10.05
N PRO A 66 -3.16 -1.90 -9.69
CA PRO A 66 -3.56 -2.16 -8.30
C PRO A 66 -2.40 -2.41 -7.33
N GLU A 67 -1.27 -2.94 -7.83
CA GLU A 67 -0.03 -3.16 -7.06
C GLU A 67 0.78 -1.85 -6.81
N HIS A 68 0.29 -0.71 -7.27
CA HIS A 68 0.92 0.60 -7.20
C HIS A 68 0.06 1.68 -6.54
N MET A 69 -0.92 1.32 -5.72
CA MET A 69 -1.35 2.29 -4.69
C MET A 69 -0.13 2.57 -3.82
N LYS A 70 0.55 3.69 -4.08
CA LYS A 70 1.52 4.20 -3.13
C LYS A 70 0.74 4.37 -1.84
N TYR A 71 1.26 3.81 -0.74
CA TYR A 71 0.72 4.09 0.59
C TYR A 71 0.71 5.61 0.92
N SER A 72 1.36 6.45 0.10
CA SER A 72 1.23 7.92 0.16
C SER A 72 -0.14 8.45 -0.26
N ASP A 73 -0.86 7.72 -1.11
CA ASP A 73 -2.14 8.17 -1.68
C ASP A 73 -3.33 7.57 -0.89
N SER A 74 -3.05 6.58 -0.02
CA SER A 74 -3.99 6.21 1.03
C SER A 74 -3.99 7.31 2.10
N PRO A 75 -5.13 7.95 2.37
CA PRO A 75 -5.20 9.02 3.35
C PRO A 75 -4.72 8.50 4.71
N THR A 76 -4.02 9.36 5.46
CA THR A 76 -3.73 9.05 6.86
C THR A 76 -5.03 8.84 7.63
N PHE A 77 -4.99 8.08 8.74
CA PHE A 77 -6.18 7.87 9.55
C PHE A 77 -6.82 9.19 10.00
N ALA A 78 -6.00 10.21 10.26
CA ALA A 78 -6.46 11.56 10.59
C ALA A 78 -7.25 12.21 9.44
N GLU A 79 -6.71 12.22 8.23
CA GLU A 79 -7.40 12.74 7.03
C GLU A 79 -8.68 11.97 6.72
N MET A 80 -8.66 10.65 6.90
CA MET A 80 -9.83 9.80 6.70
C MET A 80 -10.93 10.11 7.73
N TYR A 81 -10.55 10.34 8.99
CA TYR A 81 -11.48 10.77 10.04
C TYR A 81 -12.08 12.15 9.78
N GLU A 82 -11.29 13.10 9.27
CA GLU A 82 -11.80 14.42 8.89
C GLU A 82 -12.80 14.35 7.73
N LYS A 83 -12.51 13.55 6.70
CA LYS A 83 -13.43 13.30 5.58
C LYS A 83 -14.73 12.66 6.08
N TRP A 84 -14.64 11.67 6.97
CA TRP A 84 -15.81 11.06 7.59
C TRP A 84 -16.63 12.04 8.43
N LYS A 85 -15.98 12.90 9.23
CA LYS A 85 -16.65 13.94 10.02
C LYS A 85 -17.42 14.93 9.14
N LYS A 86 -16.85 15.34 8.00
CA LYS A 86 -17.52 16.20 7.00
C LYS A 86 -18.73 15.49 6.38
N TYR A 87 -18.55 14.25 5.91
CA TYR A 87 -19.64 13.42 5.38
C TYR A 87 -20.77 13.22 6.40
N ARG A 88 -20.42 12.98 7.67
CA ARG A 88 -21.40 12.76 8.73
C ARG A 88 -22.26 14.00 8.97
N LYS A 89 -21.67 15.20 8.90
CA LYS A 89 -22.39 16.48 9.03
C LYS A 89 -23.30 16.80 7.84
N SER A 90 -22.99 16.28 6.65
CA SER A 90 -23.79 16.52 5.44
C SER A 90 -25.05 15.65 5.35
N LEU A 91 -25.21 14.65 6.24
CA LEU A 91 -26.37 13.78 6.24
C LEU A 91 -27.58 14.48 6.87
N LYS A 92 -28.75 14.35 6.22
CA LYS A 92 -30.00 15.00 6.64
C LYS A 92 -30.53 14.48 7.99
N ASN A 93 -30.25 13.21 8.31
CA ASN A 93 -30.61 12.60 9.59
C ASN A 93 -29.55 12.94 10.63
N GLN A 94 -29.75 14.08 11.31
CA GLN A 94 -28.96 14.44 12.48
C GLN A 94 -29.29 13.44 13.59
N ILE A 95 -28.28 12.72 14.05
CA ILE A 95 -28.40 11.88 15.25
C ILE A 95 -28.55 12.86 16.42
N SER A 96 -29.55 12.64 17.29
CA SER A 96 -29.72 13.44 18.50
C SER A 96 -28.42 13.45 19.32
N ALA A 97 -28.11 14.57 19.98
CA ALA A 97 -26.82 14.76 20.67
C ALA A 97 -26.45 13.58 21.59
N SER A 98 -27.44 12.97 22.24
CA SER A 98 -27.28 11.79 23.10
C SER A 98 -26.74 10.56 22.37
N HIS A 99 -27.23 10.27 21.17
CA HIS A 99 -26.80 9.08 20.41
C HIS A 99 -25.45 9.30 19.72
N GLY A 100 -25.06 10.55 19.46
CA GLY A 100 -23.70 10.90 19.02
C GLY A 100 -22.63 10.74 20.11
N GLU A 101 -22.96 11.07 21.36
CA GLU A 101 -22.06 10.85 22.50
C GLU A 101 -21.88 9.36 22.82
N ILE A 102 -22.96 8.57 22.76
CA ILE A 102 -22.90 7.11 22.95
C ILE A 102 -21.98 6.46 21.90
N MET A 103 -22.09 6.85 20.63
CA MET A 103 -21.23 6.32 19.56
C MET A 103 -19.77 6.75 19.71
N ARG A 104 -19.50 7.97 20.21
CA ARG A 104 -18.13 8.41 20.55
C ARG A 104 -17.53 7.59 21.69
N LEU A 105 -18.29 7.37 22.76
CA LEU A 105 -17.86 6.56 23.91
C LEU A 105 -17.58 5.11 23.49
N LEU A 106 -18.46 4.50 22.70
CA LEU A 106 -18.24 3.14 22.15
C LEU A 106 -16.97 3.06 21.30
N PHE A 107 -16.71 4.06 20.46
CA PHE A 107 -15.51 4.07 19.63
C PHE A 107 -14.22 4.23 20.46
N ILE A 108 -14.24 5.10 21.49
CA ILE A 108 -13.12 5.28 22.43
C ILE A 108 -12.85 3.98 23.19
N ILE A 109 -13.90 3.33 23.73
CA ILE A 109 -13.78 2.05 24.44
C ILE A 109 -13.20 0.96 23.52
N SER A 110 -13.64 0.90 22.26
CA SER A 110 -13.11 -0.07 21.29
C SER A 110 -11.64 0.19 20.93
N ALA A 111 -11.24 1.45 20.78
CA ALA A 111 -9.86 1.83 20.49
C ALA A 111 -8.94 1.55 21.69
N SER A 112 -9.39 1.84 22.92
CA SER A 112 -8.66 1.51 24.14
C SER A 112 -8.52 -0.01 24.34
N CYS A 113 -9.54 -0.78 23.99
CA CYS A 113 -9.49 -2.25 24.01
C CYS A 113 -8.53 -2.83 22.96
N MET A 114 -8.43 -2.19 21.78
CA MET A 114 -7.44 -2.58 20.76
C MET A 114 -6.01 -2.20 21.14
N THR A 115 -5.79 -1.06 21.82
CA THR A 115 -4.45 -0.68 22.32
C THR A 115 -3.97 -1.54 23.48
N ALA A 116 -4.89 -2.07 24.30
CA ALA A 116 -4.54 -3.02 25.37
C ALA A 116 -4.11 -4.40 24.84
N ASN A 117 -4.41 -4.72 23.57
CA ASN A 117 -4.10 -6.01 22.95
C ASN A 117 -2.83 -6.01 22.09
N LEU A 118 -2.04 -4.92 22.04
CA LEU A 118 -0.73 -4.89 21.38
C LEU A 118 0.43 -4.86 22.40
N PHE A 119 0.64 -6.04 23.00
CA PHE A 119 1.89 -6.64 23.55
C PHE A 119 2.47 -6.19 24.92
N PRO A 120 3.18 -7.09 25.66
CA PRO A 120 3.53 -8.49 25.35
C PRO A 120 3.22 -9.51 26.48
N SER A 121 2.74 -10.70 26.10
CA SER A 121 3.16 -12.03 26.58
C SER A 121 1.99 -13.02 26.70
N GLY A 122 2.22 -14.22 26.17
CA GLY A 122 1.70 -15.45 26.77
C GLY A 122 0.22 -15.75 26.53
N GLN A 123 -0.03 -16.45 25.42
CA GLN A 123 -0.82 -17.68 25.39
C GLN A 123 -2.18 -17.67 26.13
N MET A 124 -3.30 -17.59 25.40
CA MET A 124 -4.59 -18.07 25.88
C MET A 124 -5.38 -18.77 24.77
N ILE A 125 -5.19 -20.09 24.78
CA ILE A 125 -6.12 -21.22 24.58
C ILE A 125 -7.55 -20.84 24.12
N CYS A 126 -7.95 -21.43 23.00
CA CYS A 126 -9.35 -21.54 22.60
C CYS A 126 -10.10 -22.45 23.57
N SER A 127 -11.18 -21.97 24.17
CA SER A 127 -12.17 -22.81 24.83
C SER A 127 -13.55 -22.42 24.33
N ASN A 128 -14.16 -23.30 23.54
CA ASN A 128 -15.60 -23.30 23.29
C ASN A 128 -16.32 -23.69 24.59
N ALA A 129 -17.33 -22.90 24.97
CA ALA A 129 -18.55 -23.34 25.64
C ALA A 129 -19.64 -22.31 25.34
#